data_AF-G7WJ58-F1
#
_entry.id   AF-G7WJ58-F1
#
_cell.length_a   1.000
_cell.length_b   1.000
_cell.length_c   1.000
_cell.angle_alpha   90.00
_cell.angle_beta   90.00
_cell.angle_gamma   90.00
#
_symmetry.space_group_name_H-M   'P 1'
#
loop_
_entity.id
_entity.type
_entity.pdbx_description
1 polymer ?
#
loop_
_entity_poly.entity_id
_entity_poly.type
_entity_poly.pdbx_seq_one_letter_code
_entity_poly.pdbx_strand_id
1 'polypeptide(L)'
;MSYQFYTLPQNTSGAADVPIFNTPTTLASLTDAVRSGNDIATVRANIGWQAQSGGNVIQVLFKIWRGAPVTGELVCSVQDSAESAFDYVATTDFSEVVSGLTADQPVTFVLTAETVGTGTQAKVIGPLTFTALETNSNIESYFELPNNTFGGANIPVAQTPVPVAFINVNVEPGQDVILRSTACWIATSSIFPKVDVLFKLWRGAPITGTLIASADDSADVERGAVTSFSHVDSGFTSAQTVTYVLTVEAPDPGNTANIVGALIITGFVQTLSSFFTLPQNTSDSVSIPITATGTPLAAITTEASPGLKFSLRAAVGWLVPSGSITPILFKIWRGAPNTGTLIYSTLDSGESLFDYRKVTALAHVDSGFTASGPVTYTLTAELTKPGTAADVIGPLTFTAVPES
;
A
#
# COMPACT_ATOMS: atom_id res chain seq x y z
N MET A 1 -1.40 17.27 -15.36
CA MET A 1 -1.79 16.06 -14.62
C MET A 1 -2.97 15.41 -15.32
N SER A 2 -2.84 14.13 -15.63
CA SER A 2 -3.91 13.24 -16.07
C SER A 2 -4.06 12.16 -15.00
N TYR A 3 -5.29 11.73 -14.75
CA TYR A 3 -5.57 10.71 -13.76
C TYR A 3 -6.54 9.68 -14.31
N GLN A 4 -6.02 8.49 -14.58
CA GLN A 4 -6.80 7.34 -14.99
C GLN A 4 -6.87 6.32 -13.87
N PHE A 5 -8.02 5.66 -13.78
CA PHE A 5 -8.20 4.64 -12.76
C PHE A 5 -9.19 3.58 -13.22
N TYR A 6 -9.02 2.41 -12.62
CA TYR A 6 -9.93 1.30 -12.66
C TYR A 6 -10.23 0.93 -11.22
N THR A 7 -11.50 0.80 -10.91
CA THR A 7 -11.98 0.18 -9.68
C THR A 7 -12.99 -0.88 -10.06
N LEU A 8 -13.06 -1.98 -9.30
CA LEU A 8 -14.20 -2.88 -9.41
C LEU A 8 -15.52 -2.10 -9.25
N PRO A 9 -16.60 -2.47 -9.98
CA PRO A 9 -17.90 -1.80 -9.86
C PRO A 9 -18.42 -1.74 -8.42
N GLN A 10 -18.15 -2.79 -7.64
CA GLN A 10 -18.29 -2.81 -6.19
C GLN A 10 -16.89 -3.06 -5.60
N ASN A 11 -16.24 -2.00 -5.14
CA ASN A 11 -14.85 -2.06 -4.70
C ASN A 11 -14.73 -2.48 -3.22
N THR A 12 -15.45 -3.53 -2.84
CA THR A 12 -15.55 -4.04 -1.46
C THR A 12 -15.16 -5.51 -1.38
N SER A 13 -14.66 -5.94 -0.23
CA SER A 13 -14.33 -7.34 0.02
C SER A 13 -15.54 -8.25 -0.18
N GLY A 14 -15.32 -9.38 -0.86
CA GLY A 14 -16.33 -10.38 -1.21
C GLY A 14 -17.19 -10.02 -2.44
N ALA A 15 -16.97 -8.86 -3.07
CA ALA A 15 -17.74 -8.44 -4.24
C ALA A 15 -17.20 -8.98 -5.57
N ALA A 16 -16.00 -9.57 -5.56
CA ALA A 16 -15.39 -10.20 -6.72
C ALA A 16 -15.03 -11.67 -6.45
N ASP A 17 -14.92 -12.43 -7.53
CA ASP A 17 -14.39 -13.80 -7.53
C ASP A 17 -13.62 -14.01 -8.84
N VAL A 18 -12.43 -13.38 -8.93
CA VAL A 18 -11.55 -13.53 -10.09
C VAL A 18 -10.49 -14.56 -9.77
N PRO A 19 -10.55 -15.77 -10.36
CA PRO A 19 -9.59 -16.82 -10.04
C PRO A 19 -8.19 -16.45 -10.57
N ILE A 20 -7.18 -16.80 -9.78
CA ILE A 20 -5.76 -16.67 -10.12
C ILE A 20 -5.16 -18.08 -10.12
N PHE A 21 -4.54 -18.42 -11.25
CA PHE A 21 -3.85 -19.69 -11.48
C PHE A 21 -2.37 -19.46 -11.77
N ASN A 22 -1.62 -20.52 -12.03
CA ASN A 22 -0.20 -20.45 -12.38
C ASN A 22 0.08 -19.98 -13.83
N THR A 23 -0.88 -19.24 -14.40
CA THR A 23 -0.77 -18.57 -15.69
C THR A 23 -1.21 -17.12 -15.53
N PRO A 24 -0.56 -16.15 -16.20
CA PRO A 24 -0.90 -14.74 -16.09
C PRO A 24 -2.39 -14.48 -16.36
N THR A 25 -3.08 -13.95 -15.37
CA THR A 25 -4.47 -13.52 -15.44
C THR A 25 -4.52 -12.00 -15.43
N THR A 26 -5.08 -11.40 -16.48
CA THR A 26 -5.28 -9.94 -16.52
C THR A 26 -6.37 -9.53 -15.54
N LEU A 27 -6.03 -8.62 -14.61
CA LEU A 27 -6.94 -8.11 -13.60
C LEU A 27 -7.55 -6.76 -14.02
N ALA A 28 -6.72 -5.86 -14.55
CA ALA A 28 -7.14 -4.52 -14.97
C ALA A 28 -6.24 -3.99 -16.08
N SER A 29 -6.76 -3.02 -16.85
CA SER A 29 -6.00 -2.29 -17.86
C SER A 29 -6.40 -0.82 -17.85
N LEU A 30 -5.43 0.07 -18.00
CA LEU A 30 -5.60 1.51 -18.12
C LEU A 30 -4.88 1.99 -19.36
N THR A 31 -5.51 2.85 -20.14
CA THR A 31 -4.82 3.59 -21.20
C THR A 31 -4.93 5.06 -20.88
N ASP A 32 -3.79 5.74 -20.73
CA ASP A 32 -3.73 7.19 -20.59
C ASP A 32 -3.07 7.80 -21.83
N ALA A 33 -3.43 9.04 -22.15
CA ALA A 33 -2.80 9.82 -23.19
C ALA A 33 -1.90 10.86 -22.53
N VAL A 34 -0.59 10.61 -22.58
CA VAL A 34 0.43 11.39 -21.88
C VAL A 34 0.30 12.85 -22.23
N ARG A 35 -0.09 13.70 -21.28
CA ARG A 35 -0.28 15.12 -21.58
C ARG A 35 1.06 15.82 -21.81
N SER A 36 1.06 16.85 -22.65
CA SER A 36 2.22 17.73 -22.81
C SER A 36 2.68 18.30 -21.46
N GLY A 37 3.99 18.17 -21.20
CA GLY A 37 4.61 18.57 -19.93
C GLY A 37 4.59 17.51 -18.82
N ASN A 38 4.03 16.32 -19.07
CA ASN A 38 4.20 15.15 -18.21
C ASN A 38 5.24 14.21 -18.83
N ASP A 39 6.24 13.81 -18.04
CA ASP A 39 7.33 12.90 -18.44
C ASP A 39 7.39 11.61 -17.62
N ILE A 40 6.59 11.55 -16.54
CA ILE A 40 6.48 10.42 -15.63
C ILE A 40 5.02 10.07 -15.34
N ALA A 41 4.75 8.80 -15.03
CA ALA A 41 3.48 8.36 -14.49
C ALA A 41 3.69 7.40 -13.30
N THR A 42 3.03 7.70 -12.19
CA THR A 42 2.99 6.80 -11.04
C THR A 42 1.82 5.85 -11.18
N VAL A 43 2.14 4.58 -11.46
CA VAL A 43 1.15 3.50 -11.54
C VAL A 43 1.08 2.79 -10.20
N ARG A 44 -0.13 2.46 -9.74
CA ARG A 44 -0.31 1.82 -8.44
C ARG A 44 -1.49 0.88 -8.45
N ALA A 45 -1.32 -0.28 -7.82
CA ALA A 45 -2.36 -1.27 -7.63
C ALA A 45 -2.59 -1.54 -6.14
N ASN A 46 -3.84 -1.78 -5.79
CA ASN A 46 -4.29 -2.25 -4.48
C ASN A 46 -5.29 -3.38 -4.70
N ILE A 47 -4.96 -4.58 -4.22
CA ILE A 47 -5.71 -5.81 -4.51
C ILE A 47 -5.96 -6.57 -3.21
N GLY A 48 -7.24 -6.81 -2.90
CA GLY A 48 -7.65 -7.78 -1.87
C GLY A 48 -7.84 -9.16 -2.49
N TRP A 49 -7.12 -10.14 -1.96
CA TRP A 49 -7.11 -11.50 -2.49
C TRP A 49 -7.12 -12.55 -1.38
N GLN A 50 -7.42 -13.79 -1.78
CA GLN A 50 -7.54 -14.94 -0.90
C GLN A 50 -6.73 -16.12 -1.43
N ALA A 51 -5.92 -16.72 -0.57
CA ALA A 51 -5.32 -18.04 -0.78
C ALA A 51 -6.40 -19.13 -0.71
N GLN A 52 -6.42 -20.08 -1.65
CA GLN A 52 -7.49 -21.09 -1.72
C GLN A 52 -7.01 -22.53 -1.51
N SER A 53 -6.25 -23.07 -2.46
CA SER A 53 -5.92 -24.50 -2.45
C SER A 53 -4.63 -24.81 -3.21
N GLY A 54 -4.18 -26.06 -3.13
CA GLY A 54 -2.98 -26.54 -3.83
C GLY A 54 -1.67 -26.37 -3.07
N GLY A 55 -1.72 -25.94 -1.81
CA GLY A 55 -0.58 -25.83 -0.90
C GLY A 55 -0.98 -25.17 0.42
N ASN A 56 -0.16 -25.30 1.46
CA ASN A 56 -0.36 -24.57 2.72
C ASN A 56 -0.09 -23.09 2.50
N VAL A 57 1.03 -22.76 1.86
CA VAL A 57 1.41 -21.41 1.45
C VAL A 57 1.06 -21.20 -0.02
N ILE A 58 0.36 -20.12 -0.32
CA ILE A 58 0.06 -19.70 -1.69
C ILE A 58 0.77 -18.37 -1.94
N GLN A 59 1.63 -18.35 -2.95
CA GLN A 59 2.35 -17.16 -3.37
C GLN A 59 1.74 -16.63 -4.67
N VAL A 60 1.45 -15.33 -4.70
CA VAL A 60 0.88 -14.65 -5.87
C VAL A 60 1.86 -13.60 -6.34
N LEU A 61 2.22 -13.69 -7.62
CA LEU A 61 3.06 -12.72 -8.31
C LEU A 61 2.17 -11.72 -9.05
N PHE A 62 2.18 -10.48 -8.58
CA PHE A 62 1.51 -9.36 -9.24
C PHE A 62 2.50 -8.61 -10.12
N LYS A 63 2.06 -8.24 -11.33
CA LYS A 63 2.90 -7.57 -12.34
C LYS A 63 2.16 -6.43 -13.01
N ILE A 64 2.85 -5.32 -13.22
CA ILE A 64 2.38 -4.22 -14.06
C ILE A 64 3.21 -4.21 -15.34
N TRP A 65 2.53 -4.28 -16.47
CA TRP A 65 3.12 -4.26 -17.81
C TRP A 65 2.82 -2.93 -18.50
N ARG A 66 3.76 -2.41 -19.27
CA ARG A 66 3.54 -1.36 -20.26
C ARG A 66 3.35 -2.03 -21.62
N GLY A 67 2.18 -1.83 -22.21
CA GLY A 67 1.74 -2.50 -23.44
C GLY A 67 1.00 -3.80 -23.17
N ALA A 68 1.25 -4.82 -24.00
CA ALA A 68 0.55 -6.10 -23.90
C ALA A 68 0.96 -6.88 -22.63
N PRO A 69 0.04 -7.60 -21.97
CA PRO A 69 0.41 -8.47 -20.86
C PRO A 69 1.37 -9.56 -21.35
N VAL A 70 2.35 -9.92 -20.52
CA VAL A 70 3.36 -10.97 -20.77
C VAL A 70 4.41 -10.66 -21.84
N THR A 71 4.02 -10.00 -22.94
CA THR A 71 4.93 -9.70 -24.06
C THR A 71 5.39 -8.25 -24.13
N GLY A 72 4.73 -7.35 -23.39
CA GLY A 72 5.14 -5.96 -23.22
C GLY A 72 6.33 -5.80 -22.27
N GLU A 73 6.64 -4.55 -21.96
CA GLU A 73 7.66 -4.21 -20.97
C GLU A 73 7.12 -4.48 -19.57
N LEU A 74 7.80 -5.34 -18.80
CA LEU A 74 7.49 -5.53 -17.38
C LEU A 74 8.05 -4.32 -16.62
N VAL A 75 7.16 -3.52 -16.04
CA VAL A 75 7.55 -2.27 -15.37
C VAL A 75 7.86 -2.55 -13.89
N CYS A 76 6.98 -3.29 -13.21
CA CYS A 76 7.16 -3.64 -11.81
C CYS A 76 6.51 -4.98 -11.50
N SER A 77 7.07 -5.72 -10.53
CA SER A 77 6.42 -6.89 -9.94
C SER A 77 6.72 -7.08 -8.47
N VAL A 78 5.73 -7.58 -7.75
CA VAL A 78 5.82 -7.95 -6.33
C VAL A 78 5.24 -9.34 -6.12
N GLN A 79 5.82 -10.09 -5.19
CA GLN A 79 5.25 -11.34 -4.73
C GLN A 79 4.76 -11.16 -3.30
N ASP A 80 3.52 -11.54 -3.08
CA ASP A 80 2.90 -11.57 -1.76
C ASP A 80 2.40 -12.99 -1.47
N SER A 81 2.28 -13.34 -0.20
CA SER A 81 2.01 -14.72 0.22
C SER A 81 1.00 -14.75 1.36
N ALA A 82 0.24 -15.84 1.43
CA ALA A 82 -0.76 -16.08 2.47
C ALA A 82 -0.94 -17.60 2.64
N GLU A 83 -1.38 -18.04 3.82
CA GLU A 83 -1.64 -19.44 4.08
C GLU A 83 -3.11 -19.82 3.87
N SER A 84 -3.39 -20.81 3.02
CA SER A 84 -4.75 -21.22 2.68
C SER A 84 -5.57 -21.76 3.87
N ALA A 85 -4.90 -22.24 4.92
CA ALA A 85 -5.52 -22.77 6.13
C ALA A 85 -5.41 -21.82 7.34
N PHE A 86 -4.57 -20.79 7.26
CA PHE A 86 -4.30 -19.85 8.34
C PHE A 86 -4.71 -18.42 7.97
N ASP A 87 -3.78 -17.51 7.79
CA ASP A 87 -3.98 -16.11 7.38
C ASP A 87 -4.36 -15.98 5.88
N TYR A 88 -5.48 -16.60 5.49
CA TYR A 88 -5.84 -16.85 4.10
C TYR A 88 -6.23 -15.61 3.26
N VAL A 89 -6.27 -14.41 3.81
CA VAL A 89 -6.60 -13.15 3.11
C VAL A 89 -5.50 -12.13 3.30
N ALA A 90 -5.17 -11.44 2.21
CA ALA A 90 -4.16 -10.38 2.21
C ALA A 90 -4.58 -9.21 1.32
N THR A 91 -4.04 -8.04 1.62
CA THR A 91 -4.17 -6.84 0.80
C THR A 91 -2.80 -6.39 0.29
N THR A 92 -2.57 -6.54 -1.01
CA THR A 92 -1.29 -6.14 -1.63
C THR A 92 -1.42 -4.75 -2.25
N ASP A 93 -0.58 -3.80 -1.82
CA ASP A 93 -0.44 -2.46 -2.42
C ASP A 93 0.99 -2.24 -2.91
N PHE A 94 1.12 -1.84 -4.18
CA PHE A 94 2.43 -1.53 -4.75
C PHE A 94 2.36 -0.53 -5.90
N SER A 95 3.46 0.18 -6.13
CA SER A 95 3.56 1.20 -7.18
C SER A 95 4.91 1.22 -7.88
N GLU A 96 4.94 1.92 -9.00
CA GLU A 96 6.12 2.17 -9.84
C GLU A 96 6.05 3.56 -10.46
N VAL A 97 7.20 4.22 -10.66
CA VAL A 97 7.28 5.47 -11.42
C VAL A 97 7.78 5.16 -12.83
N VAL A 98 6.89 5.27 -13.82
CA VAL A 98 7.23 5.01 -15.22
C VAL A 98 7.73 6.30 -15.86
N SER A 99 9.02 6.34 -16.19
CA SER A 99 9.65 7.49 -16.85
C SER A 99 9.78 7.33 -18.38
N GLY A 100 10.21 8.39 -19.06
CA GLY A 100 10.43 8.37 -20.51
C GLY A 100 9.12 8.32 -21.31
N LEU A 101 8.07 8.93 -20.77
CA LEU A 101 6.78 9.03 -21.44
C LEU A 101 6.83 10.13 -22.51
N THR A 102 6.27 9.85 -23.68
CA THR A 102 6.21 10.81 -24.79
C THR A 102 4.86 11.50 -24.80
N ALA A 103 4.88 12.83 -24.79
CA ALA A 103 3.66 13.63 -24.89
C ALA A 103 2.78 13.23 -26.10
N ASP A 104 1.48 13.27 -25.86
CA ASP A 104 0.38 12.94 -26.76
C ASP A 104 0.41 11.50 -27.33
N GLN A 105 1.21 10.61 -26.73
CA GLN A 105 1.20 9.18 -27.05
C GLN A 105 0.39 8.40 -26.02
N PRO A 106 -0.56 7.56 -26.44
CA PRO A 106 -1.27 6.69 -25.52
C PRO A 106 -0.33 5.63 -24.97
N VAL A 107 -0.39 5.41 -23.66
CA VAL A 107 0.34 4.36 -22.96
C VAL A 107 -0.66 3.49 -22.21
N THR A 108 -0.62 2.19 -22.48
CA THR A 108 -1.46 1.21 -21.80
C THR A 108 -0.65 0.52 -20.71
N PHE A 109 -1.20 0.49 -19.50
CA PHE A 109 -0.71 -0.30 -18.38
C PHE A 109 -1.66 -1.45 -18.10
N VAL A 110 -1.12 -2.65 -17.90
CA VAL A 110 -1.90 -3.86 -17.64
C VAL A 110 -1.43 -4.50 -16.34
N LEU A 111 -2.35 -4.67 -15.39
CA LEU A 111 -2.12 -5.40 -14.15
C LEU A 111 -2.47 -6.87 -14.35
N THR A 112 -1.53 -7.76 -14.06
CA THR A 112 -1.74 -9.21 -14.10
C THR A 112 -1.37 -9.85 -12.76
N ALA A 113 -1.96 -11.01 -12.48
CA ALA A 113 -1.56 -11.87 -11.37
C ALA A 113 -1.43 -13.33 -11.81
N GLU A 114 -0.53 -14.07 -11.17
CA GLU A 114 -0.41 -15.52 -11.31
C GLU A 114 0.07 -16.13 -10.00
N THR A 115 -0.33 -17.36 -9.70
CA THR A 115 0.26 -18.13 -8.60
C THR A 115 1.61 -18.71 -9.01
N VAL A 116 2.54 -18.84 -8.06
CA VAL A 116 3.90 -19.32 -8.36
C VAL A 116 3.96 -20.85 -8.41
N GLY A 117 3.25 -21.54 -7.51
CA GLY A 117 3.28 -23.00 -7.40
C GLY A 117 2.37 -23.69 -8.41
N THR A 118 2.82 -24.81 -8.98
CA THR A 118 1.96 -25.65 -9.83
C THR A 118 0.79 -26.22 -9.02
N GLY A 119 -0.42 -26.11 -9.55
CA GLY A 119 -1.63 -26.59 -8.88
C GLY A 119 -2.11 -25.72 -7.72
N THR A 120 -1.44 -24.60 -7.42
CA THR A 120 -1.89 -23.61 -6.44
C THR A 120 -2.94 -22.69 -7.02
N GLN A 121 -3.90 -22.28 -6.18
CA GLN A 121 -5.00 -21.41 -6.55
C GLN A 121 -5.19 -20.29 -5.53
N ALA A 122 -5.39 -19.09 -6.05
CA ALA A 122 -5.82 -17.92 -5.30
C ALA A 122 -6.99 -17.25 -6.04
N LYS A 123 -7.59 -16.21 -5.45
CA LYS A 123 -8.56 -15.37 -6.14
C LYS A 123 -8.55 -13.93 -5.65
N VAL A 124 -8.87 -12.99 -6.54
CA VAL A 124 -9.23 -11.63 -6.13
C VAL A 124 -10.64 -11.66 -5.56
N ILE A 125 -10.79 -11.22 -4.32
CA ILE A 125 -12.09 -11.12 -3.63
C ILE A 125 -12.62 -9.68 -3.57
N GLY A 126 -11.81 -8.71 -4.01
CA GLY A 126 -12.08 -7.29 -3.84
C GLY A 126 -11.43 -6.77 -2.56
N PRO A 127 -10.96 -5.52 -2.55
CA PRO A 127 -11.06 -4.53 -3.61
C PRO A 127 -10.04 -4.78 -4.72
N LEU A 128 -10.20 -4.07 -5.83
CA LEU A 128 -9.19 -3.96 -6.88
C LEU A 128 -9.25 -2.52 -7.40
N THR A 129 -8.26 -1.74 -7.01
CA THR A 129 -8.03 -0.37 -7.48
C THR A 129 -6.71 -0.34 -8.23
N PHE A 130 -6.73 0.14 -9.47
CA PHE A 130 -5.54 0.36 -10.27
C PHE A 130 -5.57 1.79 -10.79
N THR A 131 -4.50 2.56 -10.58
CA THR A 131 -4.44 3.99 -10.89
C THR A 131 -3.17 4.31 -11.66
N ALA A 132 -3.26 5.25 -12.59
CA ALA A 132 -2.13 5.90 -13.23
C ALA A 132 -2.27 7.42 -13.03
N LEU A 133 -1.30 8.02 -12.35
CA LEU A 133 -1.23 9.47 -12.14
C LEU A 133 -0.06 10.00 -12.95
N GLU A 134 -0.35 10.81 -13.97
CA GLU A 134 0.68 11.46 -14.77
C GLU A 134 1.09 12.79 -14.15
N THR A 135 2.38 12.93 -13.92
CA THR A 135 2.97 14.09 -13.25
C THR A 135 4.18 14.58 -14.04
N ASN A 136 4.85 15.57 -13.50
CA ASN A 136 6.11 16.06 -14.04
C ASN A 136 7.20 15.77 -13.02
N SER A 137 8.37 15.35 -13.48
CA SER A 137 9.57 15.10 -12.66
C SER A 137 9.99 16.27 -11.76
N ASN A 138 9.51 17.49 -12.02
CA ASN A 138 9.71 18.66 -11.18
C ASN A 138 8.80 18.71 -9.93
N ILE A 139 7.77 17.85 -9.84
CA ILE A 139 6.76 17.84 -8.76
C ILE A 139 6.90 16.56 -7.90
N GLU A 140 7.29 15.45 -8.52
CA GLU A 140 7.48 14.17 -7.85
C GLU A 140 8.96 13.89 -7.61
N SER A 141 9.35 13.68 -6.36
CA SER A 141 10.66 13.12 -6.03
C SER A 141 10.48 11.65 -5.70
N TYR A 142 11.29 10.79 -6.30
CA TYR A 142 11.17 9.36 -6.09
C TYR A 142 12.53 8.66 -6.07
N PHE A 143 12.54 7.51 -5.45
CA PHE A 143 13.58 6.50 -5.56
C PHE A 143 12.90 5.18 -5.87
N GLU A 144 13.45 4.44 -6.83
CA GLU A 144 13.08 3.06 -7.12
C GLU A 144 14.35 2.27 -7.44
N LEU A 145 14.31 0.95 -7.25
CA LEU A 145 15.44 0.11 -7.66
C LEU A 145 15.50 0.03 -9.18
N PRO A 146 16.72 0.01 -9.80
CA PRO A 146 16.85 -0.07 -11.26
C PRO A 146 16.14 -1.26 -11.91
N ASN A 147 15.95 -2.36 -11.17
CA ASN A 147 15.13 -3.50 -11.54
C ASN A 147 14.03 -3.68 -10.49
N ASN A 148 12.95 -2.91 -10.58
CA ASN A 148 11.84 -2.94 -9.61
C ASN A 148 10.90 -4.16 -9.81
N THR A 149 11.48 -5.31 -10.12
CA THR A 149 10.79 -6.58 -10.37
C THR A 149 11.18 -7.59 -9.31
N PHE A 150 10.25 -8.44 -8.91
CA PHE A 150 10.51 -9.54 -8.00
C PHE A 150 11.63 -10.45 -8.53
N GLY A 151 12.65 -10.70 -7.70
CA GLY A 151 13.90 -11.37 -8.05
C GLY A 151 14.96 -10.47 -8.71
N GLY A 152 14.61 -9.23 -9.05
CA GLY A 152 15.52 -8.25 -9.68
C GLY A 152 16.48 -7.59 -8.69
N ALA A 153 16.18 -7.69 -7.39
CA ALA A 153 17.02 -7.22 -6.29
C ALA A 153 17.25 -8.32 -5.25
N ASN A 154 18.30 -8.16 -4.46
CA ASN A 154 18.57 -9.03 -3.33
C ASN A 154 19.40 -8.26 -2.29
N ILE A 155 18.73 -7.40 -1.54
CA ILE A 155 19.37 -6.52 -0.55
C ILE A 155 19.17 -7.15 0.83
N PRO A 156 20.23 -7.67 1.48
CA PRO A 156 20.11 -8.22 2.82
C PRO A 156 19.69 -7.15 3.82
N VAL A 157 18.70 -7.46 4.64
CA VAL A 157 18.29 -6.61 5.75
C VAL A 157 19.16 -6.93 6.96
N ALA A 158 19.81 -5.90 7.51
CA ALA A 158 20.67 -6.03 8.68
C ALA A 158 19.87 -6.04 10.00
N GLN A 159 20.50 -6.48 11.09
CA GLN A 159 19.91 -6.44 12.44
C GLN A 159 19.77 -5.03 13.03
N THR A 160 20.44 -4.06 12.41
CA THR A 160 20.37 -2.64 12.78
C THR A 160 19.89 -1.84 11.58
N PRO A 161 19.29 -0.66 11.77
CA PRO A 161 18.71 0.09 10.66
C PRO A 161 19.78 0.41 9.62
N VAL A 162 19.52 0.06 8.36
CA VAL A 162 20.37 0.42 7.21
C VAL A 162 19.56 1.26 6.22
N PRO A 163 20.11 2.36 5.68
CA PRO A 163 19.46 3.11 4.61
C PRO A 163 19.31 2.25 3.36
N VAL A 164 18.10 2.19 2.80
CA VAL A 164 17.82 1.45 1.55
C VAL A 164 17.31 2.35 0.43
N ALA A 165 16.77 3.52 0.77
CA ALA A 165 16.28 4.50 -0.19
C ALA A 165 16.36 5.92 0.39
N PHE A 166 16.52 6.92 -0.47
CA PHE A 166 16.41 8.33 -0.07
C PHE A 166 15.84 9.17 -1.21
N ILE A 167 15.17 10.27 -0.85
CA ILE A 167 14.69 11.29 -1.78
C ILE A 167 14.93 12.68 -1.21
N ASN A 168 15.00 13.68 -2.08
CA ASN A 168 15.08 15.08 -1.70
C ASN A 168 13.86 15.81 -2.27
N VAL A 169 13.10 16.49 -1.41
CA VAL A 169 11.89 17.21 -1.79
C VAL A 169 12.09 18.69 -1.49
N ASN A 170 11.86 19.55 -2.47
CA ASN A 170 11.82 20.99 -2.26
C ASN A 170 10.43 21.35 -1.71
N VAL A 171 10.40 22.07 -0.59
CA VAL A 171 9.16 22.50 0.07
C VAL A 171 9.17 24.00 0.26
N GLU A 172 7.98 24.60 0.18
CA GLU A 172 7.70 26.01 0.47
C GLU A 172 6.88 26.14 1.76
N PRO A 173 6.81 27.34 2.37
CA PRO A 173 6.00 27.57 3.56
C PRO A 173 4.54 27.17 3.36
N GLY A 174 3.99 26.40 4.30
CA GLY A 174 2.59 25.96 4.30
C GLY A 174 2.27 24.81 3.34
N GLN A 175 3.27 24.24 2.65
CA GLN A 175 3.09 22.99 1.91
C GLN A 175 3.15 21.77 2.82
N ASP A 176 2.61 20.67 2.33
CA ASP A 176 2.68 19.34 2.93
C ASP A 176 3.36 18.39 1.94
N VAL A 177 4.11 17.41 2.44
CA VAL A 177 4.73 16.36 1.65
C VAL A 177 4.04 15.04 1.94
N ILE A 178 3.43 14.44 0.90
CA ILE A 178 2.92 13.07 0.99
C ILE A 178 4.07 12.12 0.70
N LEU A 179 4.44 11.31 1.69
CA LEU A 179 5.45 10.27 1.57
C LEU A 179 4.75 8.91 1.47
N ARG A 180 5.12 8.12 0.46
CA ARG A 180 4.61 6.76 0.28
C ARG A 180 5.78 5.82 0.05
N SER A 181 5.81 4.72 0.78
CA SER A 181 6.85 3.72 0.66
C SER A 181 6.23 2.35 0.42
N THR A 182 6.82 1.58 -0.48
CA THR A 182 6.48 0.18 -0.69
C THR A 182 7.78 -0.62 -0.77
N ALA A 183 7.83 -1.76 -0.09
CA ALA A 183 8.93 -2.71 -0.17
C ALA A 183 8.41 -4.14 -0.25
N CYS A 184 8.89 -4.90 -1.25
CA CYS A 184 8.69 -6.33 -1.36
C CYS A 184 9.90 -7.06 -0.78
N TRP A 185 9.68 -7.89 0.22
CA TRP A 185 10.74 -8.57 0.97
C TRP A 185 10.38 -10.03 1.26
N ILE A 186 11.40 -10.84 1.55
CA ILE A 186 11.25 -12.24 1.95
C ILE A 186 12.06 -12.55 3.21
N ALA A 187 11.52 -13.42 4.07
CA ALA A 187 12.27 -14.08 5.11
C ALA A 187 13.23 -15.14 4.54
N THR A 188 14.51 -15.06 4.90
CA THR A 188 15.60 -15.92 4.40
C THR A 188 16.12 -16.93 5.43
N SER A 189 15.84 -16.73 6.71
CA SER A 189 16.23 -17.64 7.79
C SER A 189 15.21 -18.76 8.06
N SER A 190 15.38 -19.46 9.19
CA SER A 190 14.28 -20.17 9.85
C SER A 190 13.16 -19.16 10.14
N ILE A 191 11.93 -19.56 9.82
CA ILE A 191 10.72 -18.74 9.90
C ILE A 191 9.81 -19.16 11.05
N PHE A 192 10.35 -19.93 12.00
CA PHE A 192 9.67 -20.26 13.26
C PHE A 192 10.34 -19.51 14.43
N PRO A 193 9.59 -18.66 15.16
CA PRO A 193 8.16 -18.42 14.96
C PRO A 193 7.84 -17.48 13.78
N LYS A 194 8.71 -16.52 13.45
CA LYS A 194 8.54 -15.58 12.32
C LYS A 194 9.78 -14.70 12.11
N VAL A 195 9.75 -13.81 11.12
CA VAL A 195 10.71 -12.72 10.91
C VAL A 195 9.98 -11.38 10.94
N ASP A 196 10.42 -10.48 11.83
CA ASP A 196 9.99 -9.08 11.90
C ASP A 196 10.89 -8.20 11.03
N VAL A 197 10.28 -7.32 10.24
CA VAL A 197 10.98 -6.31 9.44
C VAL A 197 10.41 -4.93 9.73
N LEU A 198 11.28 -4.05 10.22
CA LEU A 198 10.93 -2.69 10.61
C LEU A 198 11.36 -1.71 9.53
N PHE A 199 10.41 -0.93 9.04
CA PHE A 199 10.62 0.15 8.09
C PHE A 199 10.52 1.48 8.82
N LYS A 200 11.54 2.33 8.70
CA LYS A 200 11.62 3.63 9.40
C LYS A 200 11.93 4.74 8.42
N LEU A 201 11.10 5.77 8.42
CA LEU A 201 11.22 6.94 7.57
C LEU A 201 11.75 8.12 8.39
N TRP A 202 12.91 8.62 8.00
CA TRP A 202 13.63 9.69 8.68
C TRP A 202 13.58 10.97 7.86
N ARG A 203 13.33 12.09 8.53
CA ARG A 203 13.62 13.43 8.03
C ARG A 203 15.06 13.79 8.40
N GLY A 204 15.89 14.06 7.40
CA GLY A 204 17.32 14.36 7.54
C GLY A 204 18.18 13.10 7.52
N ALA A 205 19.22 13.06 8.36
CA ALA A 205 20.17 11.95 8.39
C ALA A 205 19.48 10.64 8.83
N PRO A 206 19.87 9.48 8.26
CA PRO A 206 19.36 8.19 8.72
C PRO A 206 19.74 7.96 10.19
N ILE A 207 18.82 7.41 10.98
CA ILE A 207 19.02 7.00 12.39
C ILE A 207 19.17 8.17 13.38
N THR A 208 19.90 9.22 13.02
CA THR A 208 20.15 10.39 13.89
C THR A 208 19.25 11.59 13.57
N GLY A 209 18.51 11.53 12.47
CA GLY A 209 17.51 12.54 12.10
C GLY A 209 16.22 12.39 12.91
N THR A 210 15.15 13.03 12.44
CA THR A 210 13.82 12.89 13.07
C THR A 210 13.09 11.71 12.46
N LEU A 211 12.73 10.71 13.28
CA LEU A 211 11.84 9.64 12.84
C LEU A 211 10.43 10.22 12.70
N ILE A 212 9.89 10.22 11.48
CA ILE A 212 8.58 10.82 11.18
C ILE A 212 7.50 9.75 10.96
N ALA A 213 7.90 8.55 10.51
CA ALA A 213 7.00 7.41 10.44
C ALA A 213 7.75 6.09 10.55
N SER A 214 7.08 5.05 11.02
CA SER A 214 7.58 3.69 10.92
C SER A 214 6.45 2.68 10.80
N ALA A 215 6.75 1.58 10.14
CA ALA A 215 5.89 0.43 9.92
C ALA A 215 6.63 -0.83 10.39
N ASP A 216 5.89 -1.76 10.96
CA ASP A 216 6.39 -3.04 11.44
C ASP A 216 5.53 -4.13 10.81
N ASP A 217 6.18 -5.06 10.12
CA ASP A 217 5.53 -6.08 9.34
C ASP A 217 6.25 -7.41 9.55
N SER A 218 5.52 -8.50 9.43
CA SER A 218 6.05 -9.80 9.79
C SER A 218 5.54 -10.91 8.89
N ALA A 219 6.41 -11.89 8.67
CA ALA A 219 6.14 -13.06 7.86
C ALA A 219 6.74 -14.29 8.53
N ASP A 220 6.06 -15.42 8.43
CA ASP A 220 6.49 -16.72 8.90
C ASP A 220 6.65 -17.71 7.71
N VAL A 221 5.88 -18.79 7.64
CA VAL A 221 6.05 -19.87 6.65
C VAL A 221 5.77 -19.44 5.22
N GLU A 222 4.93 -18.42 5.04
CA GLU A 222 4.61 -17.77 3.77
C GLU A 222 5.79 -16.97 3.19
N ARG A 223 6.71 -16.53 4.05
CA ARG A 223 8.00 -15.86 3.79
C ARG A 223 7.93 -14.50 3.12
N GLY A 224 7.06 -14.29 2.14
CA GLY A 224 7.06 -13.12 1.28
C GLY A 224 5.92 -12.18 1.61
N ALA A 225 6.24 -10.91 1.83
CA ALA A 225 5.29 -9.86 2.16
C ALA A 225 5.56 -8.58 1.34
N VAL A 226 4.51 -7.77 1.19
CA VAL A 226 4.59 -6.43 0.58
C VAL A 226 4.15 -5.39 1.60
N THR A 227 5.11 -4.68 2.17
CA THR A 227 4.83 -3.63 3.15
C THR A 227 4.68 -2.29 2.46
N SER A 228 3.49 -1.68 2.55
CA SER A 228 3.20 -0.35 2.02
C SER A 228 2.65 0.57 3.10
N PHE A 229 3.28 1.73 3.30
CA PHE A 229 2.83 2.71 4.29
C PHE A 229 3.02 4.15 3.81
N SER A 230 2.42 5.09 4.52
CA SER A 230 2.48 6.50 4.16
C SER A 230 2.51 7.42 5.38
N HIS A 231 2.94 8.65 5.13
CA HIS A 231 2.95 9.73 6.09
C HIS A 231 2.71 11.06 5.37
N VAL A 232 2.09 12.03 6.06
CA VAL A 232 2.00 13.41 5.58
C VAL A 232 2.87 14.27 6.48
N ASP A 233 3.96 14.75 5.91
CA ASP A 233 4.88 15.62 6.62
C ASP A 233 4.51 17.08 6.38
N SER A 234 4.33 17.85 7.46
CA SER A 234 3.67 19.16 7.41
C SER A 234 4.40 20.20 8.28
N GLY A 235 3.91 21.44 8.21
CA GLY A 235 4.37 22.52 9.09
C GLY A 235 5.67 23.19 8.66
N PHE A 236 6.01 23.14 7.37
CA PHE A 236 7.16 23.89 6.84
C PHE A 236 6.90 25.40 6.90
N THR A 237 7.84 26.14 7.48
CA THR A 237 7.73 27.60 7.66
C THR A 237 8.66 28.40 6.75
N SER A 238 9.55 27.73 6.02
CA SER A 238 10.55 28.33 5.14
C SER A 238 10.81 27.41 3.95
N ALA A 239 11.15 28.01 2.82
CA ALA A 239 11.59 27.27 1.63
C ALA A 239 12.88 26.50 1.94
N GLN A 240 12.91 25.20 1.65
CA GLN A 240 14.08 24.34 1.87
C GLN A 240 14.01 23.05 1.07
N THR A 241 15.15 22.40 0.88
CA THR A 241 15.20 21.00 0.43
C THR A 241 15.24 20.09 1.66
N VAL A 242 14.26 19.19 1.77
CA VAL A 242 14.16 18.20 2.84
C VAL A 242 14.58 16.84 2.30
N THR A 243 15.55 16.21 2.96
CA THR A 243 15.95 14.83 2.67
C THR A 243 15.09 13.87 3.50
N TYR A 244 14.53 12.86 2.84
CA TYR A 244 13.87 11.74 3.49
C TYR A 244 14.64 10.46 3.22
N VAL A 245 14.83 9.64 4.25
CA VAL A 245 15.58 8.39 4.17
C VAL A 245 14.76 7.25 4.73
N LEU A 246 14.56 6.20 3.95
CA LEU A 246 13.98 4.95 4.40
C LEU A 246 15.10 4.03 4.88
N THR A 247 15.02 3.60 6.14
CA THR A 247 15.87 2.55 6.69
C THR A 247 15.07 1.29 6.96
N VAL A 248 15.72 0.14 6.87
CA VAL A 248 15.11 -1.17 7.15
C VAL A 248 16.00 -1.97 8.10
N GLU A 249 15.38 -2.74 8.99
CA GLU A 249 16.07 -3.70 9.86
C GLU A 249 15.23 -4.95 10.13
N ALA A 250 15.91 -6.05 10.43
CA ALA A 250 15.34 -7.30 10.90
C ALA A 250 15.98 -7.57 12.29
N PRO A 251 15.40 -7.02 13.37
CA PRO A 251 16.10 -6.81 14.63
C PRO A 251 16.43 -8.11 15.38
N ASP A 252 15.69 -9.17 15.10
CA ASP A 252 15.81 -10.44 15.81
C ASP A 252 17.06 -11.24 15.36
N PRO A 253 17.99 -11.56 16.26
CA PRO A 253 19.19 -12.30 15.90
C PRO A 253 18.88 -13.68 15.32
N GLY A 254 19.39 -13.95 14.11
CA GLY A 254 19.18 -15.21 13.39
C GLY A 254 17.91 -15.26 12.55
N ASN A 255 17.03 -14.26 12.67
CA ASN A 255 15.87 -14.05 11.81
C ASN A 255 16.25 -13.03 10.73
N THR A 256 16.44 -13.49 9.50
CA THR A 256 16.99 -12.68 8.41
C THR A 256 15.94 -12.48 7.32
N ALA A 257 15.98 -11.33 6.68
CA ALA A 257 15.13 -10.98 5.55
C ALA A 257 15.96 -10.30 4.45
N ASN A 258 15.45 -10.33 3.22
CA ASN A 258 16.01 -9.62 2.08
C ASN A 258 14.92 -8.84 1.37
N ILE A 259 15.22 -7.62 0.91
CA ILE A 259 14.39 -6.91 -0.07
C ILE A 259 14.69 -7.55 -1.44
N VAL A 260 13.65 -8.06 -2.10
CA VAL A 260 13.79 -8.90 -3.31
C VAL A 260 12.97 -8.43 -4.51
N GLY A 261 12.13 -7.42 -4.36
CA GLY A 261 11.31 -6.91 -5.45
C GLY A 261 11.21 -5.41 -5.41
N ALA A 262 10.01 -4.90 -5.68
CA ALA A 262 9.74 -3.48 -5.69
C ALA A 262 10.19 -2.81 -4.37
N LEU A 263 11.08 -1.82 -4.46
CA LEU A 263 11.41 -0.90 -3.36
C LEU A 263 11.30 0.50 -3.93
N ILE A 264 10.25 1.20 -3.51
CA ILE A 264 9.95 2.54 -3.97
C ILE A 264 9.63 3.44 -2.80
N ILE A 265 10.12 4.67 -2.86
CA ILE A 265 9.62 5.78 -2.05
C ILE A 265 9.31 6.94 -2.97
N THR A 266 8.11 7.50 -2.83
CA THR A 266 7.71 8.74 -3.50
C THR A 266 7.44 9.82 -2.47
N GLY A 267 7.82 11.04 -2.80
CA GLY A 267 7.55 12.26 -2.08
C GLY A 267 6.88 13.25 -3.01
N PHE A 268 5.67 13.65 -2.66
CA PHE A 268 4.84 14.46 -3.54
C PHE A 268 4.36 15.72 -2.82
N VAL A 269 4.57 16.88 -3.44
CA VAL A 269 4.07 18.17 -2.97
C VAL A 269 2.87 18.56 -3.84
N GLN A 270 1.68 18.12 -3.46
CA GLN A 270 0.41 18.45 -4.14
C GLN A 270 -0.57 19.04 -3.13
N THR A 271 -1.56 19.77 -3.65
CA THR A 271 -2.73 20.16 -2.88
C THR A 271 -3.37 18.92 -2.25
N LEU A 272 -3.17 18.74 -0.95
CA LEU A 272 -3.97 17.84 -0.12
C LEU A 272 -5.29 18.52 0.19
N SER A 273 -6.41 17.85 -0.10
CA SER A 273 -7.70 18.39 0.35
C SER A 273 -7.88 18.23 1.84
N SER A 274 -7.52 17.06 2.36
CA SER A 274 -7.59 16.75 3.79
C SER A 274 -6.75 15.52 4.10
N PHE A 275 -6.21 15.46 5.31
CA PHE A 275 -5.54 14.27 5.80
C PHE A 275 -5.69 14.12 7.31
N PHE A 276 -5.47 12.88 7.75
CA PHE A 276 -5.22 12.50 9.11
C PHE A 276 -3.90 11.73 9.13
N THR A 277 -3.02 12.05 10.06
CA THR A 277 -1.87 11.22 10.42
C THR A 277 -1.74 11.25 11.93
N LEU A 278 -1.35 10.14 12.56
CA LEU A 278 -1.08 10.15 13.99
C LEU A 278 0.00 11.19 14.31
N PRO A 279 -0.10 11.92 15.43
CA PRO A 279 0.96 12.86 15.84
C PRO A 279 2.34 12.18 15.96
N GLN A 280 2.36 10.91 16.35
CA GLN A 280 3.51 10.02 16.25
C GLN A 280 3.13 8.87 15.32
N ASN A 281 3.42 9.00 14.02
CA ASN A 281 3.02 8.03 13.00
C ASN A 281 3.99 6.83 12.91
N THR A 282 4.44 6.33 14.06
CA THR A 282 5.37 5.22 14.20
C THR A 282 4.66 3.98 14.74
N SER A 283 5.19 2.79 14.44
CA SER A 283 4.77 1.55 15.09
C SER A 283 4.89 1.65 16.63
N ASP A 284 3.98 0.98 17.33
CA ASP A 284 3.78 0.99 18.78
C ASP A 284 3.51 2.38 19.40
N SER A 285 3.12 3.40 18.62
CA SER A 285 2.84 4.74 19.14
C SER A 285 1.44 4.88 19.76
N VAL A 286 0.54 3.97 19.42
CA VAL A 286 -0.85 3.93 19.90
C VAL A 286 -1.26 2.49 20.19
N SER A 287 -2.40 2.31 20.84
CA SER A 287 -3.09 1.02 20.96
C SER A 287 -4.58 1.30 20.88
N ILE A 288 -5.18 1.05 19.71
CA ILE A 288 -6.62 1.23 19.47
C ILE A 288 -7.25 -0.16 19.27
N PRO A 289 -8.02 -0.67 20.24
CA PRO A 289 -8.63 -1.98 20.12
C PRO A 289 -9.65 -2.06 18.99
N ILE A 290 -9.49 -3.06 18.12
CA ILE A 290 -10.42 -3.36 17.04
C ILE A 290 -11.50 -4.28 17.57
N THR A 291 -12.74 -3.83 17.46
CA THR A 291 -13.94 -4.55 17.92
C THR A 291 -14.74 -5.13 16.74
N ALA A 292 -15.71 -6.00 17.02
CA ALA A 292 -16.56 -6.61 16.00
C ALA A 292 -17.65 -5.67 15.41
N THR A 293 -17.83 -4.47 15.96
CA THR A 293 -18.94 -3.56 15.60
C THR A 293 -18.53 -2.35 14.75
N GLY A 294 -17.32 -2.36 14.20
CA GLY A 294 -16.76 -1.22 13.47
C GLY A 294 -16.14 -0.20 14.42
N THR A 295 -14.81 -0.19 14.48
CA THR A 295 -14.01 0.74 15.27
C THR A 295 -13.61 1.92 14.38
N PRO A 296 -14.05 3.16 14.67
CA PRO A 296 -13.59 4.34 13.94
C PRO A 296 -12.10 4.58 14.19
N LEU A 297 -11.33 4.74 13.12
CA LEU A 297 -9.88 4.97 13.19
C LEU A 297 -9.53 6.42 12.85
N ALA A 298 -10.09 6.95 11.78
CA ALA A 298 -9.85 8.31 11.31
C ALA A 298 -11.05 8.86 10.55
N ALA A 299 -11.20 10.17 10.52
CA ALA A 299 -12.15 10.85 9.65
C ALA A 299 -11.50 12.09 9.04
N ILE A 300 -11.79 12.34 7.77
CA ILE A 300 -11.31 13.51 7.02
C ILE A 300 -12.50 14.13 6.28
N THR A 301 -12.52 15.46 6.17
CA THR A 301 -13.57 16.19 5.45
C THR A 301 -12.94 17.01 4.35
N THR A 302 -13.49 16.91 3.15
CA THR A 302 -13.04 17.60 1.94
C THR A 302 -14.21 18.33 1.27
N GLU A 303 -13.92 19.31 0.41
CA GLU A 303 -14.91 20.00 -0.41
C GLU A 303 -15.01 19.32 -1.78
N ALA A 304 -16.11 18.61 -2.02
CA ALA A 304 -16.42 18.04 -3.32
C ALA A 304 -16.96 19.10 -4.27
N SER A 305 -16.78 18.88 -5.58
CA SER A 305 -17.45 19.64 -6.63
C SER A 305 -17.79 18.72 -7.81
N PRO A 306 -18.75 19.10 -8.68
CA PRO A 306 -19.13 18.27 -9.81
C PRO A 306 -17.95 17.87 -10.68
N GLY A 307 -17.81 16.57 -10.94
CA GLY A 307 -16.73 16.01 -11.77
C GLY A 307 -15.38 15.80 -11.07
N LEU A 308 -15.22 16.29 -9.83
CA LEU A 308 -14.01 16.02 -9.03
C LEU A 308 -13.90 14.54 -8.70
N LYS A 309 -12.65 14.06 -8.55
CA LYS A 309 -12.35 12.73 -8.01
C LYS A 309 -11.47 12.90 -6.79
N PHE A 310 -11.59 11.99 -5.83
CA PHE A 310 -10.67 11.90 -4.70
C PHE A 310 -9.92 10.58 -4.74
N SER A 311 -8.59 10.63 -4.77
CA SER A 311 -7.74 9.49 -4.44
C SER A 311 -7.66 9.38 -2.92
N LEU A 312 -8.38 8.41 -2.38
CA LEU A 312 -8.40 8.08 -0.96
C LEU A 312 -7.36 7.01 -0.67
N ARG A 313 -6.50 7.26 0.31
CA ARG A 313 -5.46 6.31 0.72
C ARG A 313 -5.32 6.23 2.22
N ALA A 314 -5.21 5.03 2.74
CA ALA A 314 -4.86 4.83 4.13
C ALA A 314 -3.74 3.80 4.28
N ALA A 315 -2.99 3.92 5.38
CA ALA A 315 -2.06 2.90 5.84
C ALA A 315 -2.32 2.69 7.33
N VAL A 316 -2.51 1.44 7.74
CA VAL A 316 -2.82 1.06 9.12
C VAL A 316 -1.88 -0.06 9.53
N GLY A 317 -0.98 0.21 10.48
CA GLY A 317 -0.20 -0.82 11.16
C GLY A 317 -0.97 -1.36 12.36
N TRP A 318 -1.05 -2.68 12.47
CA TRP A 318 -1.83 -3.38 13.48
C TRP A 318 -1.14 -4.66 13.93
N LEU A 319 -1.54 -5.15 15.10
CA LEU A 319 -1.04 -6.41 15.63
C LEU A 319 -2.16 -7.33 16.14
N VAL A 320 -1.85 -8.62 16.21
CA VAL A 320 -2.67 -9.67 16.85
C VAL A 320 -2.03 -10.04 18.19
N PRO A 321 -2.53 -9.50 19.32
CA PRO A 321 -1.85 -9.64 20.61
C PRO A 321 -1.93 -11.08 21.16
N SER A 322 -2.99 -11.80 20.80
CA SER A 322 -3.22 -13.18 21.22
C SER A 322 -4.36 -13.80 20.42
N GLY A 323 -4.35 -15.12 20.25
CA GLY A 323 -5.52 -15.86 19.82
C GLY A 323 -5.23 -16.85 18.70
N SER A 324 -6.05 -16.81 17.67
CA SER A 324 -5.88 -17.58 16.44
C SER A 324 -5.82 -16.61 15.26
N ILE A 325 -5.78 -17.14 14.05
CA ILE A 325 -5.99 -16.39 12.80
C ILE A 325 -7.08 -15.33 12.99
N THR A 326 -6.71 -14.08 12.77
CA THR A 326 -7.53 -12.89 13.04
C THR A 326 -7.75 -12.09 11.76
N PRO A 327 -8.86 -12.32 11.05
CA PRO A 327 -9.23 -11.52 9.89
C PRO A 327 -9.89 -10.19 10.30
N ILE A 328 -9.38 -9.10 9.73
CA ILE A 328 -9.84 -7.73 9.96
C ILE A 328 -10.40 -7.16 8.66
N LEU A 329 -11.60 -6.60 8.73
CA LEU A 329 -12.23 -5.89 7.62
C LEU A 329 -12.03 -4.39 7.82
N PHE A 330 -11.20 -3.79 6.97
CA PHE A 330 -11.03 -2.35 6.89
C PHE A 330 -12.03 -1.76 5.90
N LYS A 331 -12.63 -0.62 6.24
CA LYS A 331 -13.69 0.02 5.45
C LYS A 331 -13.48 1.52 5.33
N ILE A 332 -13.81 2.07 4.18
CA ILE A 332 -13.95 3.51 3.98
C ILE A 332 -15.43 3.81 3.71
N TRP A 333 -16.00 4.66 4.55
CA TRP A 333 -17.37 5.15 4.44
C TRP A 333 -17.36 6.57 3.88
N ARG A 334 -18.21 6.85 2.90
CA ARG A 334 -18.65 8.21 2.59
C ARG A 334 -19.78 8.56 3.57
N GLY A 335 -19.45 9.34 4.59
CA GLY A 335 -20.31 9.67 5.74
C GLY A 335 -19.94 8.91 7.02
N ALA A 336 -20.89 8.84 7.95
CA ALA A 336 -20.70 8.19 9.24
C ALA A 336 -20.59 6.65 9.09
N PRO A 337 -19.84 5.96 9.98
CA PRO A 337 -19.79 4.51 10.03
C PRO A 337 -21.18 3.88 10.07
N ASN A 338 -21.38 2.78 9.34
CA ASN A 338 -22.60 1.96 9.32
C ASN A 338 -23.88 2.62 8.76
N THR A 339 -23.98 3.95 8.73
CA THR A 339 -25.15 4.68 8.18
C THR A 339 -24.83 5.42 6.88
N GLY A 340 -23.56 5.72 6.62
CA GLY A 340 -23.09 6.28 5.36
C GLY A 340 -23.00 5.24 4.24
N THR A 341 -22.53 5.65 3.07
CA THR A 341 -22.29 4.74 1.94
C THR A 341 -20.93 4.07 2.11
N LEU A 342 -20.90 2.74 2.17
CA LEU A 342 -19.65 1.98 2.08
C LEU A 342 -19.12 2.07 0.64
N ILE A 343 -17.95 2.67 0.45
CA ILE A 343 -17.36 2.88 -0.89
C ILE A 343 -16.15 1.97 -1.15
N TYR A 344 -15.52 1.48 -0.08
CA TYR A 344 -14.39 0.58 -0.16
C TYR A 344 -14.30 -0.32 1.07
N SER A 345 -13.89 -1.58 0.88
CA SER A 345 -13.42 -2.41 1.99
C SER A 345 -12.45 -3.48 1.54
N THR A 346 -11.52 -3.86 2.43
CA THR A 346 -10.55 -4.93 2.20
C THR A 346 -10.40 -5.82 3.43
N LEU A 347 -10.12 -7.10 3.20
CA LEU A 347 -9.76 -8.05 4.24
C LEU A 347 -8.26 -8.22 4.29
N ASP A 348 -7.74 -8.27 5.50
CA ASP A 348 -6.37 -8.67 5.79
C ASP A 348 -6.38 -9.58 7.02
N SER A 349 -5.40 -10.45 7.15
CA SER A 349 -5.32 -11.38 8.27
C SER A 349 -3.90 -11.63 8.74
N GLY A 350 -3.80 -12.11 9.97
CA GLY A 350 -2.55 -12.52 10.58
C GLY A 350 -2.83 -13.41 11.79
N GLU A 351 -1.77 -14.00 12.32
CA GLU A 351 -1.81 -14.99 13.38
C GLU A 351 -0.92 -14.59 14.56
N SER A 352 -1.48 -14.73 15.78
CA SER A 352 -0.67 -14.52 16.98
C SER A 352 0.46 -15.54 17.06
N LEU A 353 1.62 -15.12 17.56
CA LEU A 353 2.87 -15.90 17.65
C LEU A 353 3.59 -16.13 16.32
N PHE A 354 2.96 -15.93 15.17
CA PHE A 354 3.60 -16.04 13.87
C PHE A 354 3.71 -14.62 13.29
N ASP A 355 3.06 -14.34 12.18
CA ASP A 355 2.94 -13.05 11.50
C ASP A 355 2.02 -12.03 12.22
N TYR A 356 2.26 -11.84 13.53
CA TYR A 356 1.36 -11.08 14.41
C TYR A 356 1.39 -9.55 14.20
N ARG A 357 2.27 -9.01 13.36
CA ARG A 357 2.32 -7.58 12.99
C ARG A 357 2.17 -7.46 11.49
N LYS A 358 1.28 -6.57 11.05
CA LYS A 358 0.96 -6.36 9.64
C LYS A 358 0.73 -4.89 9.35
N VAL A 359 0.87 -4.52 8.09
CA VAL A 359 0.53 -3.19 7.59
C VAL A 359 -0.44 -3.32 6.42
N THR A 360 -1.67 -2.86 6.63
CA THR A 360 -2.69 -2.86 5.58
C THR A 360 -2.77 -1.49 4.92
N ALA A 361 -2.50 -1.45 3.63
CA ALA A 361 -2.69 -0.27 2.79
C ALA A 361 -4.03 -0.33 2.06
N LEU A 362 -4.75 0.79 2.04
CA LEU A 362 -6.02 0.95 1.36
C LEU A 362 -5.89 1.98 0.25
N ALA A 363 -6.50 1.72 -0.91
CA ALA A 363 -6.57 2.69 -2.00
C ALA A 363 -7.92 2.63 -2.71
N HIS A 364 -8.60 3.78 -2.82
CA HIS A 364 -9.86 3.92 -3.52
C HIS A 364 -9.91 5.23 -4.31
N VAL A 365 -10.66 5.25 -5.41
CA VAL A 365 -10.98 6.48 -6.14
C VAL A 365 -12.46 6.75 -5.98
N ASP A 366 -12.78 7.80 -5.22
CA ASP A 366 -14.15 8.22 -5.06
C ASP A 366 -14.52 9.27 -6.11
N SER A 367 -15.69 9.12 -6.74
CA SER A 367 -16.11 9.97 -7.86
C SER A 367 -17.63 10.11 -7.95
N GLY A 368 -18.11 10.78 -9.01
CA GLY A 368 -19.54 10.91 -9.28
C GLY A 368 -20.25 11.97 -8.44
N PHE A 369 -19.54 12.96 -7.91
CA PHE A 369 -20.17 14.10 -7.24
C PHE A 369 -20.99 14.92 -8.24
N THR A 370 -22.22 15.23 -7.86
CA THR A 370 -23.18 16.00 -8.68
C THR A 370 -23.45 17.39 -8.13
N ALA A 371 -22.99 17.67 -6.92
CA ALA A 371 -23.13 18.95 -6.24
C ALA A 371 -21.84 19.29 -5.49
N SER A 372 -21.62 20.58 -5.26
CA SER A 372 -20.52 21.04 -4.41
C SER A 372 -20.91 21.01 -2.94
N GLY A 373 -19.93 20.72 -2.07
CA GLY A 373 -20.08 20.80 -0.63
C GLY A 373 -19.21 19.81 0.14
N PRO A 374 -19.30 19.82 1.47
CA PRO A 374 -18.46 19.00 2.31
C PRO A 374 -18.82 17.52 2.19
N VAL A 375 -17.79 16.68 2.04
CA VAL A 375 -17.88 15.23 2.08
C VAL A 375 -16.93 14.73 3.16
N THR A 376 -17.47 14.02 4.13
CA THR A 376 -16.69 13.37 5.19
C THR A 376 -16.45 11.91 4.82
N TYR A 377 -15.21 11.47 4.91
CA TYR A 377 -14.83 10.07 4.84
C TYR A 377 -14.46 9.55 6.22
N THR A 378 -14.94 8.36 6.56
CA THR A 378 -14.57 7.70 7.82
C THR A 378 -13.91 6.36 7.53
N LEU A 379 -12.71 6.17 8.07
CA LEU A 379 -11.98 4.91 8.06
C LEU A 379 -12.34 4.11 9.31
N THR A 380 -12.73 2.85 9.14
CA THR A 380 -13.05 1.94 10.24
C THR A 380 -12.38 0.59 10.07
N ALA A 381 -12.17 -0.13 11.17
CA ALA A 381 -11.76 -1.54 11.16
C ALA A 381 -12.69 -2.37 12.04
N GLU A 382 -12.98 -3.61 11.65
CA GLU A 382 -13.72 -4.56 12.48
C GLU A 382 -13.18 -5.98 12.41
N LEU A 383 -13.26 -6.70 13.53
CA LEU A 383 -13.00 -8.13 13.58
C LEU A 383 -14.13 -8.89 12.91
N THR A 384 -13.81 -9.78 11.97
CA THR A 384 -14.84 -10.60 11.29
C THR A 384 -15.00 -11.99 11.89
N LYS A 385 -14.10 -12.39 12.80
CA LYS A 385 -14.12 -13.67 13.49
C LYS A 385 -14.36 -13.46 14.99
N PRO A 386 -15.43 -14.01 15.58
CA PRO A 386 -15.65 -13.91 17.03
C PRO A 386 -14.51 -14.57 17.83
N GLY A 387 -14.19 -13.98 18.99
CA GLY A 387 -13.19 -14.52 19.91
C GLY A 387 -11.74 -14.22 19.54
N THR A 388 -11.49 -13.39 18.53
CA THR A 388 -10.17 -12.84 18.20
C THR A 388 -9.96 -11.46 18.82
N ALA A 389 -8.72 -10.96 18.77
CA ALA A 389 -8.35 -9.62 19.20
C ALA A 389 -7.32 -9.05 18.24
N ALA A 390 -7.38 -7.74 18.00
CA ALA A 390 -6.37 -7.00 17.27
C ALA A 390 -6.37 -5.54 17.72
N ASP A 391 -5.20 -4.90 17.64
CA ASP A 391 -5.02 -3.49 17.99
C ASP A 391 -4.34 -2.75 16.84
N VAL A 392 -4.79 -1.52 16.54
CA VAL A 392 -3.99 -0.59 15.72
C VAL A 392 -2.85 -0.06 16.57
N ILE A 393 -1.62 -0.16 16.06
CA ILE A 393 -0.40 0.25 16.75
C ILE A 393 0.37 1.38 16.07
N GLY A 394 -0.08 1.79 14.88
CA GLY A 394 0.66 2.74 14.04
C GLY A 394 1.49 2.01 12.97
N PRO A 395 1.75 2.64 11.81
CA PRO A 395 1.32 3.98 11.43
C PRO A 395 -0.19 4.00 11.18
N LEU A 396 -0.81 5.18 11.31
CA LEU A 396 -2.19 5.40 10.88
C LEU A 396 -2.25 6.73 10.15
N THR A 397 -2.35 6.64 8.83
CA THR A 397 -2.48 7.78 7.94
C THR A 397 -3.68 7.58 7.03
N PHE A 398 -4.46 8.63 6.78
CA PHE A 398 -5.60 8.63 5.87
C PHE A 398 -5.63 9.96 5.10
N THR A 399 -5.51 9.91 3.78
CA THR A 399 -5.41 11.10 2.91
C THR A 399 -6.51 11.13 1.86
N ALA A 400 -6.98 12.33 1.52
CA ALA A 400 -7.77 12.61 0.32
C ALA A 400 -7.01 13.59 -0.57
N VAL A 401 -6.61 13.11 -1.75
CA VAL A 401 -5.97 13.93 -2.79
C VAL A 401 -6.99 14.21 -3.90
N PRO A 402 -7.26 15.48 -4.23
CA PRO A 402 -8.13 15.85 -5.34
C PRO A 402 -7.44 15.56 -6.68
N GLU A 403 -8.12 14.84 -7.56
CA GLU A 403 -7.64 14.49 -8.89
C GLU A 403 -8.60 15.06 -9.95
N SER A 404 -8.05 15.74 -10.96
CA SER A 404 -8.78 16.45 -12.03
C SER A 404 -8.63 15.78 -13.39
#